data_AF-A0A3E0REB0-F1
#
_entry.id   AF-A0A3E0REB0-F1
#
_cell.length_a   1.000
_cell.length_b   1.000
_cell.length_c   1.000
_cell.angle_alpha   90.00
_cell.angle_beta   90.00
_cell.angle_gamma   90.00
#
_symmetry.space_group_name_H-M   'P 1'
#
loop_
_entity.id
_entity.type
_entity.pdbx_description
1 polymer ?
#
loop_
_entity_poly.entity_id
_entity_poly.type
_entity_poly.pdbx_seq_one_letter_code
_entity_poly.pdbx_strand_id
1 'polypeptide(L)'
;MTRSNIDEFQARVEEAANLLSEGWPGRRIVKELADKYEVSAQSARSYVRKGRELLVEAVAPQDRAFMFAQVLAGLQQDRLDAKEAGNISAQVCASKAMVNHLKQIAHIDPMRDWEQAFVEAAASRSTGKVPRVHVKKHGQELAMQQALDNLGKAIDPITGLPEHDSFIEGFHD
;
A
#
# COMPACT_ATOMS: atom_id res chain seq x y z
N MET A 1 34.33 9.70 17.63
CA MET A 1 34.28 10.77 16.60
C MET A 1 33.21 10.43 15.56
N THR A 2 31.93 10.66 15.83
CA THR A 2 30.83 10.28 14.91
C THR A 2 29.65 11.26 14.87
N ARG A 3 29.58 12.27 15.76
CA ARG A 3 28.54 13.30 15.73
C ARG A 3 28.70 14.28 14.56
N SER A 4 29.92 14.75 14.29
CA SER A 4 30.22 15.71 13.21
C SER A 4 29.65 15.31 11.85
N ASN A 5 29.77 14.03 11.48
CA ASN A 5 29.32 13.56 10.16
C ASN A 5 27.78 13.47 10.04
N ILE A 6 27.07 13.27 11.16
CA ILE A 6 25.59 13.25 11.17
C ILE A 6 25.05 14.67 11.15
N ASP A 7 25.61 15.55 11.97
CA ASP A 7 25.19 16.95 12.06
C ASP A 7 25.44 17.68 10.72
N GLU A 8 26.61 17.45 10.09
CA GLU A 8 26.91 17.95 8.75
C GLU A 8 25.95 17.39 7.70
N PHE A 9 25.59 16.11 7.79
CA PHE A 9 24.63 15.50 6.87
C PHE A 9 23.25 16.16 7.01
N GLN A 10 22.79 16.40 8.24
CA GLN A 10 21.51 17.06 8.51
C GLN A 10 21.51 18.50 7.99
N ALA A 11 22.57 19.27 8.23
CA ALA A 11 22.69 20.64 7.70
C ALA A 11 22.59 20.69 6.17
N ARG A 12 23.20 19.72 5.47
CA ARG A 12 23.10 19.62 3.99
C ARG A 12 21.70 19.24 3.52
N VAL A 13 20.97 18.43 4.30
CA VAL A 13 19.56 18.08 4.04
C VAL A 13 18.65 19.30 4.24
N GLU A 14 18.86 20.07 5.30
CA GLU A 14 18.12 21.31 5.58
C GLU A 14 18.37 22.35 4.48
N GLU A 15 19.62 22.52 4.04
CA GLU A 15 19.92 23.42 2.92
C GLU A 15 19.22 22.97 1.63
N ALA A 16 19.18 21.66 1.36
CA ALA A 16 18.44 21.12 0.23
C ALA A 16 16.92 21.37 0.35
N ALA A 17 16.35 21.27 1.56
CA ALA A 17 14.95 21.57 1.82
C ALA A 17 14.62 23.05 1.59
N ASN A 18 15.50 23.96 2.01
CA ASN A 18 15.34 25.40 1.78
C ASN A 18 15.34 25.73 0.28
N LEU A 19 16.30 25.20 -0.48
CA LEU A 19 16.34 25.42 -1.94
C LEU A 19 15.10 24.83 -2.64
N LEU A 20 14.60 23.68 -2.15
CA LEU A 20 13.36 23.09 -2.66
C LEU A 20 12.13 23.96 -2.34
N SER A 21 12.04 24.56 -1.16
CA SER A 21 10.91 25.42 -0.77
C SER A 21 10.90 26.74 -1.52
N GLU A 22 12.06 27.25 -1.91
CA GLU A 22 12.22 28.38 -2.84
C GLU A 22 11.83 28.04 -4.29
N GLY A 23 11.54 26.77 -4.59
CA GLY A 23 11.09 26.33 -5.91
C GLY A 23 12.20 25.96 -6.89
N TRP A 24 13.44 25.75 -6.42
CA TRP A 24 14.54 25.37 -7.31
C TRP A 24 14.32 23.95 -7.89
N PRO A 25 14.62 23.74 -9.19
CA PRO A 25 14.54 22.40 -9.78
C PRO A 25 15.54 21.43 -9.13
N GLY A 26 15.07 20.24 -8.73
CA GLY A 26 15.90 19.27 -8.01
C GLY A 26 17.23 18.90 -8.70
N ARG A 27 17.25 18.84 -10.04
CA ARG A 27 18.50 18.61 -10.80
C ARG A 27 19.53 19.72 -10.59
N ARG A 28 19.09 20.98 -10.51
CA ARG A 28 19.95 22.13 -10.25
C ARG A 28 20.51 22.06 -8.83
N ILE A 29 19.64 21.80 -7.85
CA ILE A 29 20.03 21.66 -6.45
C ILE A 29 21.09 20.55 -6.28
N VAL A 30 20.90 19.38 -6.91
CA VAL A 30 21.90 18.29 -6.85
C VAL A 30 23.26 18.75 -7.35
N LYS A 31 23.32 19.53 -8.43
CA LYS A 31 24.58 20.06 -8.97
C LYS A 31 25.22 21.05 -8.00
N GLU A 32 24.45 22.03 -7.53
CA GLU A 32 24.90 23.05 -6.57
C GLU A 32 25.46 22.42 -5.29
N LEU A 33 24.76 21.45 -4.69
CA LEU A 33 25.21 20.81 -3.45
C LEU A 33 26.40 19.87 -3.68
N ALA A 34 26.49 19.21 -4.84
CA ALA A 34 27.65 18.39 -5.18
C ALA A 34 28.91 19.25 -5.33
N ASP A 35 28.79 20.39 -6.02
CA ASP A 35 29.88 21.34 -6.24
C ASP A 35 30.26 22.03 -4.92
N LYS A 36 29.28 22.50 -4.13
CA LYS A 36 29.49 23.24 -2.87
C LYS A 36 30.17 22.43 -1.78
N TYR A 37 29.82 21.16 -1.64
CA TYR A 37 30.34 20.30 -0.57
C TYR A 37 31.37 19.28 -1.07
N GLU A 38 31.77 19.37 -2.34
CA GLU A 38 32.72 18.46 -2.98
C GLU A 38 32.35 16.98 -2.81
N VAL A 39 31.05 16.68 -2.91
CA VAL A 39 30.52 15.32 -2.78
C VAL A 39 30.09 14.76 -4.12
N SER A 40 29.97 13.43 -4.19
CA SER A 40 29.38 12.79 -5.37
C SER A 40 27.95 13.28 -5.62
N ALA A 41 27.56 13.35 -6.90
CA ALA A 41 26.18 13.66 -7.28
C ALA A 41 25.16 12.69 -6.66
N GLN A 42 25.56 11.45 -6.34
CA GLN A 42 24.72 10.47 -5.68
C GLN A 42 24.46 10.82 -4.20
N SER A 43 25.49 11.32 -3.50
CA SER A 43 25.34 11.83 -2.14
C SER A 43 24.43 13.06 -2.12
N ALA A 44 24.64 14.00 -3.05
CA ALA A 44 23.78 15.17 -3.20
C ALA A 44 22.30 14.82 -3.51
N ARG A 45 22.05 13.80 -4.35
CA ARG A 45 20.70 13.27 -4.57
C ARG A 45 20.06 12.76 -3.29
N SER A 46 20.84 12.11 -2.42
CA SER A 46 20.34 11.65 -1.13
C SER A 46 19.93 12.82 -0.22
N TYR A 47 20.68 13.92 -0.24
CA TYR A 47 20.31 15.13 0.50
C TYR A 47 18.99 15.72 -0.01
N VAL A 48 18.85 15.88 -1.33
CA VAL A 48 17.63 16.40 -1.97
C VAL A 48 16.41 15.51 -1.71
N ARG A 49 16.60 14.18 -1.73
CA ARG A 49 15.54 13.24 -1.39
C ARG A 49 15.06 13.44 0.05
N LYS A 50 15.97 13.43 1.03
CA LYS A 50 15.63 13.63 2.44
C LYS A 50 15.09 15.03 2.72
N GLY A 51 15.59 16.05 2.02
CA GLY A 51 15.07 17.41 2.13
C GLY A 51 13.61 17.51 1.69
N ARG A 52 13.22 16.75 0.66
CA ARG A 52 11.82 16.62 0.25
C ARG A 52 10.96 15.92 1.32
N GLU A 53 11.48 14.87 1.94
CA GLU A 53 10.80 14.16 3.05
C GLU A 53 10.56 15.14 4.21
N LEU A 54 11.57 15.93 4.60
CA LEU A 54 11.47 16.95 5.65
C LEU A 54 10.42 18.02 5.35
N LEU A 55 10.33 18.49 4.09
CA LEU A 55 9.28 19.43 3.69
C LEU A 55 7.87 18.83 3.79
N VAL A 56 7.70 17.55 3.48
CA VAL A 56 6.40 16.87 3.60
C VAL A 56 6.00 16.71 5.06
N GLU A 57 6.96 16.35 5.93
CA GLU A 57 6.75 16.26 7.38
C GLU A 57 6.44 17.61 8.03
N ALA A 58 7.00 18.71 7.50
CA ALA A 58 6.74 20.06 8.01
C ALA A 58 5.30 20.54 7.79
N VAL A 59 4.55 19.94 6.86
CA VAL A 59 3.13 20.24 6.65
C VAL A 59 2.29 19.29 7.51
N ALA A 60 1.43 19.83 8.37
CA ALA A 60 0.57 19.00 9.21
C ALA A 60 -0.33 18.09 8.34
N PRO A 61 -0.62 16.85 8.77
CA PRO A 61 -1.47 15.93 7.99
C PRO A 61 -2.81 16.52 7.57
N GLN A 62 -3.44 17.30 8.45
CA GLN A 62 -4.71 17.99 8.19
C GLN A 62 -4.57 19.04 7.09
N ASP A 63 -3.47 19.80 7.08
CA ASP A 63 -3.19 20.79 6.06
C ASP A 63 -2.93 20.14 4.70
N ARG A 64 -2.28 18.97 4.68
CA ARG A 64 -2.09 18.19 3.44
C ARG A 64 -3.43 17.73 2.86
N ALA A 65 -4.35 17.24 3.69
CA ALA A 65 -5.68 16.85 3.26
C ALA A 65 -6.49 18.05 2.73
N PHE A 66 -6.37 19.20 3.38
CA PHE A 66 -6.99 20.45 2.93
C PHE A 66 -6.44 20.91 1.58
N MET A 67 -5.11 20.98 1.43
CA MET A 67 -4.44 21.30 0.16
C MET A 67 -4.85 20.33 -0.96
N PHE A 68 -4.95 19.04 -0.63
CA PHE A 68 -5.40 18.02 -1.57
C PHE A 68 -6.84 18.25 -2.05
N ALA A 69 -7.76 18.53 -1.11
CA ALA A 69 -9.15 18.83 -1.42
C ALA A 69 -9.28 20.10 -2.28
N GLN A 70 -8.48 21.13 -1.99
CA GLN A 70 -8.46 22.37 -2.76
C GLN A 70 -8.02 22.14 -4.21
N VAL A 71 -6.95 21.35 -4.44
CA VAL A 71 -6.51 20.99 -5.79
C VAL A 71 -7.57 20.18 -6.52
N LEU A 72 -8.24 19.23 -5.84
CA LEU A 72 -9.33 18.46 -6.44
C LEU A 72 -10.50 19.36 -6.86
N ALA A 73 -10.88 20.32 -6.02
CA ALA A 73 -11.93 21.28 -6.33
C ALA A 73 -11.56 22.17 -7.53
N GLY A 74 -10.31 22.63 -7.61
CA GLY A 74 -9.80 23.38 -8.77
C GLY A 74 -9.90 22.57 -10.06
N LEU A 75 -9.44 21.31 -10.06
CA LEU A 75 -9.53 20.44 -11.23
C LEU A 75 -10.98 20.11 -11.63
N GLN A 76 -11.90 20.05 -10.67
CA GLN A 76 -13.33 19.90 -10.95
C GLN A 76 -13.88 21.15 -11.66
N GLN A 77 -13.48 22.34 -11.21
CA GLN A 77 -13.86 23.59 -11.85
C GLN A 77 -13.28 23.69 -13.27
N ASP A 78 -11.98 23.41 -13.45
CA ASP A 78 -11.34 23.41 -14.77
C ASP A 78 -12.06 22.49 -15.76
N ARG A 79 -12.54 21.34 -15.27
CA ARG A 79 -13.32 20.39 -16.08
C ARG A 79 -14.70 20.94 -16.45
N LEU A 80 -15.37 21.66 -15.55
CA LEU A 80 -16.66 22.29 -15.80
C LEU A 80 -16.50 23.44 -16.81
N ASP A 81 -15.50 24.30 -16.60
CA ASP A 81 -15.19 25.42 -17.49
C ASP A 81 -14.82 24.92 -18.90
N ALA A 82 -14.02 23.85 -18.99
CA ALA A 82 -13.70 23.22 -20.26
C ALA A 82 -14.93 22.62 -20.96
N LYS A 83 -15.90 22.09 -20.19
CA LYS A 83 -17.17 21.59 -20.72
C LYS A 83 -18.02 22.72 -21.28
N GLU A 84 -18.14 23.82 -20.54
CA GLU A 84 -18.90 25.01 -20.97
C GLU A 84 -18.30 25.65 -22.21
N ALA A 85 -16.96 25.66 -22.32
CA ALA A 85 -16.24 26.11 -23.50
C ALA A 85 -16.28 25.13 -24.69
N GLY A 86 -16.91 23.96 -24.56
CA GLY A 86 -16.95 22.92 -25.59
C GLY A 86 -15.59 22.27 -25.89
N ASN A 87 -14.58 22.46 -25.03
CA ASN A 87 -13.23 21.94 -25.21
C ASN A 87 -13.09 20.55 -24.57
N ILE A 88 -13.51 19.52 -25.31
CA ILE A 88 -13.49 18.13 -24.86
C ILE A 88 -12.07 17.67 -24.49
N SER A 89 -11.05 18.13 -25.22
CA SER A 89 -9.65 17.75 -24.94
C SER A 89 -9.21 18.23 -23.55
N ALA A 90 -9.45 19.50 -23.22
CA ALA A 90 -9.15 20.06 -21.91
C ALA A 90 -9.97 19.38 -20.80
N GLN A 91 -11.25 19.09 -21.06
CA GLN A 91 -12.12 18.38 -20.12
C GLN A 91 -11.59 16.97 -19.78
N VAL A 92 -11.12 16.23 -20.79
CA VAL A 92 -10.52 14.90 -20.61
C VAL A 92 -9.18 15.00 -19.88
N CYS A 93 -8.36 16.01 -20.18
CA CYS A 93 -7.10 16.26 -19.48
C CYS A 93 -7.32 16.57 -18.00
N ALA A 94 -8.28 17.43 -17.66
CA ALA A 94 -8.66 17.71 -16.27
C ALA A 94 -9.15 16.44 -15.56
N SER A 95 -9.97 15.62 -16.23
CA SER A 95 -10.43 14.33 -15.68
C SER A 95 -9.27 13.36 -15.41
N LYS A 96 -8.27 13.29 -16.30
CA LYS A 96 -7.06 12.47 -16.09
C LYS A 96 -6.22 12.99 -14.92
N ALA A 97 -6.07 14.31 -14.80
CA ALA A 97 -5.38 14.93 -13.68
C ALA A 97 -6.08 14.62 -12.35
N MET A 98 -7.42 14.68 -12.30
CA MET A 98 -8.20 14.30 -11.12
C MET A 98 -7.97 12.84 -10.72
N VAL A 99 -8.01 11.89 -11.66
CA VAL A 99 -7.76 10.47 -11.36
C VAL A 99 -6.35 10.25 -10.83
N ASN A 100 -5.35 10.92 -11.42
CA ASN A 100 -3.97 10.84 -10.93
C ASN A 100 -3.82 11.47 -9.54
N HIS A 101 -4.54 12.56 -9.27
CA HIS A 101 -4.58 13.19 -7.95
C HIS A 101 -5.18 12.23 -6.91
N LEU A 102 -6.32 11.58 -7.21
CA LEU A 102 -6.94 10.58 -6.33
C LEU A 102 -6.02 9.39 -5.99
N LYS A 103 -5.17 8.96 -6.93
CA LYS A 103 -4.17 7.90 -6.66
C LYS A 103 -3.14 8.31 -5.60
N GLN A 104 -2.92 9.61 -5.38
CA GLN A 104 -1.97 10.11 -4.38
C GLN A 104 -2.55 10.17 -2.95
N ILE A 105 -3.85 9.89 -2.76
CA ILE A 105 -4.49 9.88 -1.42
C ILE A 105 -3.75 8.94 -0.45
N ALA A 106 -3.30 7.77 -0.94
CA ALA A 106 -2.56 6.80 -0.14
C ALA A 106 -1.25 7.35 0.46
N HIS A 107 -0.70 8.43 -0.13
CA HIS A 107 0.54 9.05 0.36
C HIS A 107 0.29 10.23 1.31
N ILE A 108 -0.95 10.71 1.43
CA ILE A 108 -1.30 11.91 2.19
C ILE A 108 -1.83 11.57 3.59
N ASP A 109 -2.46 10.40 3.72
CA ASP A 109 -3.02 9.90 4.97
C ASP A 109 -2.48 8.49 5.31
N PRO A 110 -1.21 8.37 5.76
CA PRO A 110 -0.65 7.09 6.19
C PRO A 110 -1.34 6.52 7.44
N MET A 111 -2.01 7.38 8.23
CA MET A 111 -2.73 6.97 9.45
C MET A 111 -4.05 6.25 9.18
N ARG A 112 -4.44 6.12 7.90
CA ARG A 112 -5.61 5.36 7.48
C ARG A 112 -5.27 4.03 6.81
N ASP A 113 -3.99 3.65 6.78
CA ASP A 113 -3.56 2.26 6.53
C ASP A 113 -3.75 1.44 7.81
N TRP A 114 -5.02 1.13 8.10
CA TRP A 114 -5.40 0.09 9.06
C TRP A 114 -4.64 -1.21 8.80
N GLU A 115 -4.29 -1.51 7.54
CA GLU A 115 -3.52 -2.69 7.16
C GLU A 115 -2.10 -2.68 7.73
N GLN A 116 -1.39 -1.55 7.69
CA GLN A 116 -0.02 -1.49 8.17
C GLN A 116 0.02 -1.52 9.71
N ALA A 117 -0.85 -0.75 10.37
CA ALA A 117 -1.00 -0.80 11.82
C ALA A 117 -1.50 -2.18 12.32
N PHE A 118 -2.37 -2.86 11.56
CA PHE A 118 -2.82 -4.22 11.83
C PHE A 118 -1.69 -5.23 11.66
N VAL A 119 -0.91 -5.15 10.59
CA VAL A 119 0.24 -6.03 10.34
C VAL A 119 1.31 -5.83 11.42
N GLU A 120 1.57 -4.60 11.85
CA GLU A 120 2.52 -4.30 12.93
C GLU A 120 2.00 -4.77 14.29
N ALA A 121 0.70 -4.58 14.59
CA ALA A 121 0.07 -5.10 15.80
C ALA A 121 0.02 -6.64 15.82
N ALA A 122 -0.21 -7.28 14.67
CA ALA A 122 -0.17 -8.73 14.52
C ALA A 122 1.27 -9.28 14.65
N ALA A 123 2.26 -8.57 14.11
CA ALA A 123 3.68 -8.92 14.24
C ALA A 123 4.19 -8.72 15.67
N SER A 124 3.68 -7.73 16.42
CA SER A 124 4.05 -7.48 17.82
C SER A 124 3.64 -8.63 18.77
N ARG A 125 2.72 -9.51 18.36
CA ARG A 125 2.26 -10.67 19.15
C ARG A 125 3.13 -11.93 18.99
N SER A 126 4.18 -11.91 18.17
CA SER A 126 4.99 -13.12 17.90
C SER A 126 6.31 -13.21 18.68
N THR A 127 6.37 -12.69 19.91
CA THR A 127 7.49 -12.98 20.85
C THR A 127 7.23 -14.21 21.72
N GLY A 128 6.16 -14.97 21.46
CA GLY A 128 5.90 -16.27 22.08
C GLY A 128 6.38 -17.43 21.19
N LYS A 129 7.12 -18.38 21.76
CA LYS A 129 7.37 -19.68 21.12
C LYS A 129 6.02 -20.37 20.90
N VAL A 130 5.53 -20.38 19.66
CA VAL A 130 4.35 -21.15 19.26
C VAL A 130 4.65 -22.64 19.56
N PRO A 131 3.87 -23.33 20.41
CA PRO A 131 4.11 -24.74 20.69
C PRO A 131 3.96 -25.54 19.41
N ARG A 132 5.06 -26.12 18.93
CA ARG A 132 5.01 -27.08 17.81
C ARG A 132 4.44 -28.38 18.33
N VAL A 133 3.13 -28.54 18.23
CA VAL A 133 2.48 -29.84 18.47
C VAL A 133 2.68 -30.68 17.21
N HIS A 134 3.33 -31.84 17.38
CA HIS A 134 3.53 -32.78 16.30
C HIS A 134 2.19 -33.46 15.97
N VAL A 135 1.54 -33.02 14.89
CA VAL A 135 0.31 -33.67 14.41
C VAL A 135 0.71 -34.99 13.73
N LYS A 136 0.19 -36.11 14.23
CA LYS A 136 0.40 -37.42 13.60
C LYS A 136 -0.36 -37.46 12.27
N LYS A 137 0.35 -37.27 11.16
CA LYS A 137 -0.19 -37.22 9.78
C LYS A 137 -1.17 -38.35 9.45
N HIS A 138 -0.92 -39.55 9.98
CA HIS A 138 -1.70 -40.74 9.66
C HIS A 138 -3.18 -40.65 10.09
N GLY A 139 -3.49 -39.96 11.19
CA GLY A 139 -4.88 -39.79 11.64
C GLY A 139 -5.67 -38.80 10.79
N GLN A 140 -5.01 -37.77 10.26
CA GLN A 140 -5.63 -36.79 9.36
C GLN A 140 -5.83 -37.36 7.97
N GLU A 141 -4.89 -38.15 7.46
CA GLU A 141 -5.04 -38.86 6.19
C GLU A 141 -6.21 -39.85 6.25
N LEU A 142 -6.35 -40.63 7.32
CA LEU A 142 -7.47 -41.56 7.48
C LEU A 142 -8.83 -40.83 7.56
N ALA A 143 -8.88 -39.72 8.30
CA ALA A 143 -10.11 -38.92 8.42
C ALA A 143 -10.48 -38.22 7.11
N MET A 144 -9.49 -37.79 6.33
CA MET A 144 -9.70 -37.16 5.02
C MET A 144 -10.10 -38.21 3.97
N GLN A 145 -9.53 -39.41 4.02
CA GLN A 145 -9.91 -40.55 3.18
C GLN A 145 -11.36 -40.98 3.48
N GLN A 146 -11.72 -41.12 4.76
CA GLN A 146 -13.09 -41.43 5.17
C GLN A 146 -14.09 -40.33 4.78
N ALA A 147 -13.70 -39.05 4.85
CA ALA A 147 -14.54 -37.94 4.40
C ALA A 147 -14.75 -37.94 2.87
N LEU A 148 -13.74 -38.36 2.10
CA LEU A 148 -13.84 -38.52 0.65
C LEU A 148 -14.68 -39.74 0.26
N ASP A 149 -14.53 -40.87 0.96
CA ASP A 149 -15.31 -42.09 0.70
C ASP A 149 -16.81 -41.93 1.06
N ASN A 150 -17.13 -40.97 1.92
CA ASN A 150 -18.48 -40.58 2.28
C ASN A 150 -19.05 -39.48 1.37
N LEU A 151 -18.22 -38.88 0.50
CA LEU A 151 -18.67 -37.86 -0.44
C LEU A 151 -19.41 -38.53 -1.60
N GLY A 152 -20.73 -38.41 -1.63
CA GLY A 152 -21.57 -38.93 -2.71
C GLY A 152 -22.41 -40.17 -2.36
N LYS A 153 -22.33 -40.68 -1.13
CA LYS A 153 -23.32 -41.63 -0.61
C LYS A 153 -24.44 -40.84 0.06
N ALA A 154 -25.69 -41.10 -0.32
CA ALA A 154 -26.83 -40.57 0.41
C ALA A 154 -26.80 -41.17 1.82
N ILE A 155 -26.66 -40.32 2.82
CA ILE A 155 -26.70 -40.70 4.23
C ILE A 155 -28.14 -40.45 4.67
N ASP A 156 -28.79 -41.47 5.20
CA ASP A 156 -30.14 -41.34 5.76
C ASP A 156 -30.08 -40.30 6.91
N PRO A 157 -30.84 -39.19 6.83
CA PRO A 157 -30.76 -38.12 7.81
C PRO A 157 -31.28 -38.50 9.21
N ILE A 158 -31.93 -39.66 9.38
CA ILE A 158 -32.42 -40.12 10.68
C ILE A 158 -31.38 -41.00 11.38
N THR A 159 -30.68 -41.87 10.65
CA THR A 159 -29.79 -42.89 11.22
C THR A 159 -28.29 -42.59 11.06
N GLY A 160 -27.90 -41.73 10.11
CA GLY A 160 -26.51 -41.35 9.86
C GLY A 160 -25.66 -42.44 9.21
N LEU A 161 -26.28 -43.51 8.69
CA LEU A 161 -25.62 -44.58 7.95
C LEU A 161 -25.84 -44.42 6.44
N PRO A 162 -24.88 -44.86 5.59
CA PRO A 162 -25.03 -44.81 4.15
C PRO A 162 -26.14 -45.76 3.67
N GLU A 163 -27.02 -45.29 2.79
CA GLU A 163 -28.07 -46.12 2.19
C GLU A 163 -27.41 -47.25 1.37
N HIS A 164 -27.72 -48.50 1.70
CA HIS A 164 -27.32 -49.65 0.90
C HIS A 164 -28.28 -49.80 -0.28
N ASP A 165 -27.79 -49.50 -1.50
CA ASP A 165 -28.46 -49.89 -2.75
C ASP A 165 -28.59 -51.42 -2.79
N SER A 166 -29.77 -51.93 -2.48
CA SER A 166 -30.14 -53.31 -2.79
C SER A 166 -30.44 -53.43 -4.29
N PHE A 167 -29.48 -53.99 -5.03
CA PHE A 167 -29.58 -54.31 -6.45
C PHE A 167 -30.38 -55.62 -6.66
N ILE A 168 -31.07 -55.71 -7.82
CA ILE A 168 -31.62 -56.91 -8.52
C ILE A 168 -33.03 -57.37 -8.04
N GLU A 169 -34.08 -57.54 -8.86
CA GLU A 169 -34.18 -58.49 -9.98
C GLU A 169 -35.44 -58.29 -10.89
N GLY A 170 -35.24 -58.37 -12.22
CA GLY A 170 -36.13 -59.09 -13.14
C GLY A 170 -37.34 -58.40 -13.80
N PHE A 171 -37.19 -57.97 -15.06
CA PHE A 171 -38.21 -58.16 -16.11
C PHE A 171 -37.49 -58.25 -17.47
N HIS A 172 -37.32 -59.48 -17.96
CA HIS A 172 -37.12 -59.79 -19.37
C HIS A 172 -38.48 -60.22 -19.93
N ASP A 173 -38.88 -59.56 -21.01
CA ASP A 173 -39.94 -59.80 -22.01
C ASP A 173 -41.36 -60.21 -21.56
#